data_AF-A0A081I4Y9-F1
#
_entry.id   AF-A0A081I4Y9-F1
#
_cell.length_a   1.000
_cell.length_b   1.000
_cell.length_c   1.000
_cell.angle_alpha   90.00
_cell.angle_beta   90.00
_cell.angle_gamma   90.00
#
_symmetry.space_group_name_H-M   'P 1'
#
loop_
_entity.id
_entity.type
_entity.pdbx_description
1 polymer ?
#
loop_
_entity_poly.entity_id
_entity_poly.type
_entity_poly.pdbx_seq_one_letter_code
_entity_poly.pdbx_strand_id
1 'polypeptide(L)'
;MSSPCRGMGNPARYNVMFWLPPGGIDNEIFAAYWAELADLDASDVGPVLDRLADAGIGGYVATPGGTLSRNLRRHPTRRLWVDSLQYHRAEDVLMTYLNHKPATGQSHSATTL
;
A
#
# COMPACT_ATOMS: atom_id res chain seq x y z
N MET A 1 -25.09 -9.80 10.69
CA MET A 1 -24.11 -10.76 11.25
C MET A 1 -22.74 -10.19 10.95
N SER A 2 -22.04 -9.67 11.96
CA SER A 2 -20.71 -9.08 11.78
C SER A 2 -19.67 -10.19 11.71
N SER A 3 -18.95 -10.30 10.61
CA SER A 3 -17.81 -11.21 10.50
C SER A 3 -16.74 -10.80 11.53
N PRO A 4 -16.15 -11.72 12.30
CA PRO A 4 -15.05 -11.39 13.18
C PRO A 4 -13.83 -11.07 12.30
N CYS A 5 -13.46 -9.79 12.23
CA CYS A 5 -12.18 -9.35 11.69
C CYS A 5 -11.09 -9.97 12.56
N ARG A 6 -10.61 -11.15 12.15
CA ARG A 6 -9.52 -11.83 12.82
C ARG A 6 -8.24 -11.14 12.34
N GLY A 7 -7.68 -10.27 13.18
CA GLY A 7 -6.40 -9.62 12.89
C GLY A 7 -5.37 -10.67 12.46
N MET A 8 -4.69 -10.39 11.35
CA MET A 8 -3.79 -11.36 10.74
C MET A 8 -2.54 -11.53 11.61
N GLY A 9 -2.46 -12.63 12.36
CA GLY A 9 -1.18 -13.10 12.87
C GLY A 9 -0.29 -13.53 11.71
N ASN A 10 1.04 -13.35 11.84
CA ASN A 10 2.07 -13.50 10.81
C ASN A 10 1.59 -14.22 9.53
N PRO A 11 1.40 -13.46 8.45
CA PRO A 11 0.66 -13.93 7.29
C PRO A 11 1.44 -15.04 6.55
N ALA A 12 2.76 -15.14 6.76
CA ALA A 12 3.60 -16.26 6.30
C ALA A 12 3.21 -17.64 6.84
N ARG A 13 2.34 -17.74 7.86
CA ARG A 13 1.84 -19.01 8.41
C ARG A 13 0.73 -19.63 7.57
N TYR A 14 0.03 -18.84 6.77
CA TYR A 14 -0.99 -19.32 5.86
C TYR A 14 -0.32 -19.47 4.50
N ASN A 15 -0.25 -20.70 3.99
CA ASN A 15 0.46 -21.13 2.77
C ASN A 15 -0.07 -20.49 1.45
N VAL A 16 -0.69 -19.31 1.55
CA VAL A 16 -1.34 -18.52 0.49
C VAL A 16 -0.37 -17.46 -0.07
N MET A 17 0.83 -17.30 0.49
CA MET A 17 1.68 -16.11 0.33
C MET A 17 3.04 -16.31 -0.32
N PHE A 18 3.27 -17.39 -1.07
CA PHE A 18 4.60 -17.59 -1.68
C PHE A 18 5.00 -16.48 -2.67
N TRP A 19 4.04 -15.73 -3.21
CA TRP A 19 4.28 -14.65 -4.19
C TRP A 19 4.33 -13.24 -3.58
N LEU A 20 4.01 -13.05 -2.30
CA LEU A 20 4.19 -11.75 -1.65
C LEU A 20 5.63 -11.64 -1.14
N PRO A 21 6.34 -10.53 -1.40
CA PRO A 21 7.68 -10.35 -0.86
C PRO A 21 7.64 -10.41 0.68
N PRO A 22 8.58 -11.10 1.33
CA PRO A 22 8.58 -11.22 2.79
C PRO A 22 8.93 -9.90 3.48
N GLY A 23 8.52 -9.75 4.74
CA GLY A 23 8.91 -8.61 5.59
C GLY A 23 8.18 -7.30 5.27
N GLY A 24 7.04 -7.37 4.57
CA GLY A 24 6.16 -6.23 4.38
C GLY A 24 5.23 -5.98 5.57
N ILE A 25 4.37 -4.98 5.40
CA ILE A 25 3.41 -4.47 6.37
C ILE A 25 2.01 -4.68 5.77
N ASP A 26 1.14 -5.38 6.49
CA ASP A 26 -0.28 -5.49 6.14
C ASP A 26 -1.13 -4.50 6.96
N ASN A 27 -2.38 -4.32 6.52
CA ASN A 27 -3.39 -3.52 7.22
C ASN A 27 -4.37 -4.36 8.05
N GLU A 28 -3.96 -5.57 8.45
CA GLU A 28 -4.73 -6.54 9.25
C GLU A 28 -5.98 -7.13 8.58
N ILE A 29 -6.31 -6.70 7.35
CA ILE A 29 -7.44 -7.23 6.59
C ILE A 29 -6.97 -8.40 5.71
N PHE A 30 -7.62 -9.55 5.87
CA PHE A 30 -7.32 -10.75 5.09
C PHE A 30 -7.80 -10.65 3.64
N ALA A 31 -6.92 -11.06 2.72
CA ALA A 31 -7.27 -11.34 1.33
C ALA A 31 -6.69 -12.70 0.92
N ALA A 32 -7.47 -13.47 0.15
CA ALA A 32 -7.06 -14.76 -0.38
C ALA A 32 -6.24 -14.62 -1.68
N TYR A 33 -6.44 -13.53 -2.42
CA TYR A 33 -5.84 -13.27 -3.71
C TYR A 33 -5.30 -11.84 -3.73
N TRP A 34 -4.09 -11.66 -4.25
CA TRP A 34 -3.39 -10.38 -4.19
C TRP A 34 -2.96 -9.94 -5.58
N ALA A 35 -3.11 -8.65 -5.88
CA ALA A 35 -2.65 -8.03 -7.12
C ALA A 35 -1.83 -6.77 -6.82
N GLU A 36 -0.79 -6.53 -7.61
CA GLU A 36 -0.01 -5.28 -7.56
C GLU A 36 -0.88 -4.11 -8.02
N LEU A 37 -0.94 -3.04 -7.23
CA LEU A 37 -1.70 -1.84 -7.56
C LEU A 37 -0.79 -0.66 -7.92
N ALA A 38 0.20 -0.34 -7.07
CA ALA A 38 1.05 0.84 -7.27
C ALA A 38 2.35 0.76 -6.47
N ASP A 39 3.31 1.62 -6.83
CA ASP A 39 4.46 1.93 -6.00
C ASP A 39 4.17 3.20 -5.17
N LEU A 40 4.42 3.13 -3.87
CA LEU A 40 4.18 4.20 -2.90
C LEU A 40 5.50 4.77 -2.38
N ASP A 41 5.48 6.06 -2.03
CA ASP A 41 6.51 6.63 -1.17
C ASP A 41 6.35 6.12 0.27
N ALA A 42 7.45 6.07 1.02
CA ALA A 42 7.42 5.64 2.41
C ALA A 42 6.45 6.47 3.28
N SER A 43 6.27 7.76 2.98
CA SER A 43 5.33 8.65 3.67
C SER A 43 3.85 8.31 3.42
N ASP A 44 3.54 7.65 2.29
CA ASP A 44 2.16 7.34 1.90
C ASP A 44 1.69 5.97 2.42
N VAL A 45 2.62 5.09 2.81
CA VAL A 45 2.28 3.71 3.20
C VAL A 45 1.28 3.63 4.34
N GLY A 46 1.52 4.32 5.45
CA GLY A 46 0.60 4.31 6.59
C GLY A 46 -0.79 4.83 6.21
N PRO A 47 -0.91 6.07 5.72
CA PRO A 47 -2.19 6.65 5.32
C PRO A 47 -2.96 5.81 4.29
N VAL A 48 -2.29 5.24 3.29
CA VAL A 48 -2.95 4.40 2.29
C VAL A 48 -3.45 3.08 2.89
N LEU A 49 -2.65 2.42 3.74
CA LEU A 49 -3.08 1.19 4.41
C LEU A 49 -4.26 1.42 5.34
N ASP A 50 -4.27 2.55 6.06
CA ASP A 50 -5.40 2.96 6.91
C ASP A 50 -6.67 3.16 6.08
N ARG A 51 -6.58 3.84 4.93
CA ARG A 51 -7.74 4.04 4.03
C ARG A 51 -8.27 2.75 3.44
N LEU A 52 -7.40 1.79 3.12
CA LEU A 52 -7.81 0.47 2.67
C LEU A 52 -8.48 -0.31 3.81
N ALA A 53 -7.97 -0.19 5.04
CA ALA A 53 -8.57 -0.82 6.22
C ALA A 53 -9.95 -0.24 6.54
N ASP A 54 -10.10 1.09 6.50
CA ASP A 54 -11.39 1.80 6.63
C ASP A 54 -12.41 1.29 5.59
N ALA A 55 -11.94 0.95 4.38
CA ALA A 55 -12.77 0.39 3.32
C ALA A 55 -13.02 -1.12 3.47
N GLY A 56 -12.34 -1.82 4.38
CA GLY A 56 -12.41 -3.29 4.51
C GLY A 56 -11.71 -4.05 3.39
N ILE A 57 -10.67 -3.46 2.80
CA ILE A 57 -9.90 -4.02 1.69
C ILE A 57 -8.54 -4.48 2.21
N GLY A 58 -8.17 -5.73 1.90
CA GLY A 58 -6.84 -6.26 2.21
C GLY A 58 -5.75 -5.47 1.49
N GLY A 59 -4.80 -4.94 2.25
CA GLY A 59 -3.66 -4.18 1.75
C GLY A 59 -2.35 -4.70 2.34
N TYR A 60 -1.34 -4.84 1.48
CA TYR A 60 0.01 -5.26 1.86
C TYR A 60 1.04 -4.41 1.15
N VAL A 61 2.07 -3.98 1.87
CA VAL A 61 3.15 -3.17 1.33
C VAL A 61 4.50 -3.79 1.66
N ALA A 62 5.34 -3.96 0.66
CA ALA A 62 6.70 -4.49 0.82
C ALA A 62 7.66 -3.83 -0.16
N THR A 63 8.96 -3.90 0.16
CA THR A 63 10.00 -3.53 -0.79
C THR A 63 10.11 -4.63 -1.85
N PRO A 64 10.03 -4.30 -3.16
CA PRO A 64 10.22 -5.29 -4.21
C PRO A 64 11.61 -5.92 -4.11
N GLY A 65 11.68 -7.25 -3.97
CA GLY A 65 12.92 -7.99 -4.08
C GLY A 65 13.30 -8.18 -5.56
N GLY A 66 14.49 -7.74 -5.98
CA GLY A 66 14.98 -7.98 -7.34
C GLY A 66 16.00 -6.96 -7.85
N THR A 67 16.64 -7.27 -8.99
CA THR A 67 17.72 -6.47 -9.62
C THR A 67 17.32 -5.02 -9.91
N LEU A 68 16.01 -4.74 -10.08
CA LEU A 68 15.46 -3.39 -10.24
C LEU A 68 15.65 -2.49 -9.00
N SER A 69 15.77 -3.07 -7.81
CA SER A 69 16.00 -2.32 -6.55
C SER A 69 17.36 -1.60 -6.53
N ARG A 70 18.33 -2.05 -7.36
CA ARG A 70 19.67 -1.45 -7.44
C ARG A 70 19.66 -0.01 -7.95
N ASN A 71 18.66 0.37 -8.75
CA ASN A 71 18.52 1.71 -9.33
C ASN A 71 17.62 2.66 -8.51
N LEU A 72 16.90 2.15 -7.50
CA LEU A 72 16.00 2.93 -6.63
C LEU A 72 16.71 3.57 -5.43
N ARG A 73 18.05 3.64 -5.44
CA ARG A 73 18.89 4.15 -4.33
C ARG A 73 18.63 5.62 -3.95
N ARG A 74 17.80 6.37 -4.70
CA ARG A 74 17.43 7.75 -4.36
C ARG A 74 16.07 7.90 -3.68
N HIS A 75 15.12 6.99 -3.92
CA HIS A 75 13.80 6.99 -3.26
C HIS A 75 13.31 5.53 -3.15
N PRO A 76 13.31 4.92 -1.96
CA PRO A 76 12.86 3.54 -1.81
C PRO A 76 11.34 3.49 -2.02
N THR A 77 10.91 3.16 -3.23
CA THR A 77 9.51 2.89 -3.52
C THR A 77 9.10 1.58 -2.86
N ARG A 78 7.97 1.60 -2.17
CA ARG A 78 7.37 0.43 -1.53
C ARG A 78 6.16 0.04 -2.35
N ARG A 79 6.10 -1.20 -2.80
CA ARG A 79 5.02 -1.65 -3.65
C ARG A 79 3.80 -2.02 -2.82
N LEU A 80 2.63 -1.65 -3.32
CA LEU A 80 1.32 -1.94 -2.75
C LEU A 80 0.68 -3.10 -3.51
N TRP A 81 0.27 -4.11 -2.76
CA TRP A 81 -0.59 -5.19 -3.18
C TRP A 81 -1.95 -5.09 -2.48
N VAL A 82 -3.01 -5.44 -3.20
CA VAL A 82 -4.39 -5.36 -2.70
C VAL A 82 -5.17 -6.63 -3.01
N ASP A 83 -6.28 -6.85 -2.31
CA ASP A 83 -7.25 -7.89 -2.62
C ASP A 83 -7.70 -7.79 -4.09
N SER A 84 -7.34 -8.78 -4.91
CA SER A 84 -7.64 -8.74 -6.34
C SER A 84 -9.14 -8.78 -6.64
N LEU A 85 -9.96 -9.31 -5.72
CA LEU A 85 -11.41 -9.32 -5.87
C LEU A 85 -12.02 -7.92 -5.66
N GLN A 86 -11.28 -7.02 -5.02
CA GLN A 86 -11.68 -5.65 -4.73
C GLN A 86 -10.80 -4.61 -5.44
N TYR A 87 -10.06 -5.02 -6.47
CA TYR A 87 -9.03 -4.21 -7.12
C TYR A 87 -9.52 -2.81 -7.53
N HIS A 88 -10.65 -2.71 -8.24
CA HIS A 88 -11.18 -1.42 -8.69
C HIS A 88 -11.56 -0.52 -7.51
N ARG A 89 -12.11 -1.09 -6.44
CA ARG A 89 -12.45 -0.33 -5.23
C ARG A 89 -11.19 0.15 -4.50
N ALA A 90 -10.13 -0.66 -4.51
CA ALA A 90 -8.83 -0.29 -3.97
C ALA A 90 -8.18 0.84 -4.78
N GLU A 91 -8.30 0.78 -6.11
CA GLU A 91 -7.88 1.83 -7.03
C GLU A 91 -8.61 3.15 -6.76
N ASP A 92 -9.94 3.12 -6.61
CA ASP A 92 -10.75 4.30 -6.27
C ASP A 92 -10.32 4.93 -4.95
N VAL A 93 -10.05 4.11 -3.93
CA VAL A 93 -9.55 4.57 -2.62
C VAL A 93 -8.19 5.25 -2.77
N LEU A 94 -7.26 4.63 -3.53
CA LEU A 94 -5.93 5.18 -3.77
C LEU A 94 -6.00 6.50 -4.53
N MET A 95 -6.78 6.57 -5.60
CA MET A 95 -6.96 7.79 -6.39
C MET A 95 -7.60 8.91 -5.57
N THR A 96 -8.59 8.57 -4.74
CA THR A 96 -9.21 9.54 -3.82
C THR A 96 -8.17 10.08 -2.83
N TYR A 97 -7.34 9.22 -2.24
CA TYR A 97 -6.26 9.66 -1.35
C TYR A 97 -5.28 10.60 -2.05
N LEU A 98 -4.78 10.22 -3.24
CA LEU A 98 -3.80 11.00 -4.00
C LEU A 98 -4.37 12.36 -4.42
N ASN A 99 -5.65 12.43 -4.79
CA ASN A 99 -6.31 13.69 -5.17
C ASN A 99 -6.48 14.67 -3.99
N HIS A 100 -6.54 14.17 -2.75
CA HIS A 100 -6.66 14.99 -1.55
C HIS A 100 -5.32 15.24 -0.85
N LYS A 101 -4.23 14.64 -1.34
CA LYS A 101 -2.90 14.85 -0.80
C LYS A 101 -2.43 16.26 -1.20
N PRO A 102 -2.18 17.17 -0.24
CA PRO A 102 -1.61 18.47 -0.58
C PRO A 102 -0.25 18.26 -1.22
N ALA A 103 0.00 18.92 -2.36
CA ALA A 103 1.28 18.83 -3.05
C ALA A 103 2.40 19.34 -2.12
N THR A 104 3.17 18.42 -1.53
CA THR A 104 4.36 18.78 -0.77
C THR A 104 5.46 19.17 -1.77
N GLY A 105 5.36 20.40 -2.31
CA GLY A 105 6.26 20.86 -3.36
C GLY A 105 5.82 22.12 -4.12
N GLN A 106 5.40 23.19 -3.43
CA GLN A 106 5.52 24.54 -3.99
C GLN A 106 6.25 25.43 -2.98
N SER A 107 7.58 25.54 -3.12
CA SER A 107 8.31 26.68 -2.58
C SER A 107 7.82 27.92 -3.34
N HIS A 108 6.90 28.67 -2.73
CA HIS A 108 6.64 30.04 -3.15
C HIS A 108 7.90 30.86 -2.83
N SER A 109 8.84 30.92 -3.77
CA SER A 109 9.82 31.99 -3.81
C SER A 109 9.06 33.29 -4.09
N ALA A 110 8.53 33.89 -3.03
CA ALA A 110 8.09 35.27 -3.03
C ALA A 110 9.34 36.14 -3.13
N THR A 111 9.78 36.43 -4.35
CA THR A 111 10.72 37.52 -4.59
C THR A 111 9.92 38.81 -4.59
N THR A 112 9.93 39.49 -3.43
CA THR A 112 9.68 40.91 -3.35
C THR A 112 10.80 41.65 -4.09
N LEU A 113 10.46 42.42 -5.11
CA LEU A 113 10.79 43.83 -5.30
C LEU A 113 10.17 44.36 -6.60
#